data_AF-A0A1V2IVV8-F1
#
_entry.id   AF-A0A1V2IVV8-F1
#
_cell.length_a   1.000
_cell.length_b   1.000
_cell.length_c   1.000
_cell.angle_alpha   90.00
_cell.angle_beta   90.00
_cell.angle_gamma   90.00
#
_symmetry.space_group_name_H-M   'P 1'
#
loop_
_entity.id
_entity.type
_entity.pdbx_description
1 polymer ?
#
loop_
_entity_poly.entity_id
_entity_poly.type
_entity_poly.pdbx_seq_one_letter_code
_entity_poly.pdbx_strand_id
1 'polypeptide(L)'
;MAPAGLSWQTLHDVGALALVDTDSQRAAAVVRPCTPELDITDIVEAERLVQAWVNATTRQEAEAALATCLRVDAVRLLQSLGWLLAMWAVTLHLRTGEQPHMVIRSLTYRGVWRGAQAPLSEQVWESLSERIRVGALAALTGDAEIANAFRQAVQRPVGIAEVLLHHALVVMDDLARSMHAIGVDPTNLAQTLAVYTAQPSALQPPSFRPLK
;
A
#
# COMPACT_ATOMS: atom_id res chain seq x y z
N MET A 1 -20.21 3.43 -2.96
CA MET A 1 -19.98 3.80 -4.38
C MET A 1 -18.60 3.31 -4.77
N ALA A 2 -18.41 2.84 -6.00
CA ALA A 2 -17.07 2.48 -6.47
C ALA A 2 -16.20 3.75 -6.61
N PRO A 3 -14.88 3.68 -6.35
CA PRO A 3 -13.99 4.83 -6.52
C PRO A 3 -13.96 5.30 -7.98
N ALA A 4 -13.74 6.59 -8.22
CA ALA A 4 -13.66 7.11 -9.58
C ALA A 4 -12.57 6.40 -10.40
N GLY A 5 -12.88 6.09 -11.66
CA GLY A 5 -11.97 5.37 -12.58
C GLY A 5 -11.89 3.85 -12.36
N LEU A 6 -12.59 3.31 -11.35
CA LEU A 6 -12.53 1.91 -10.95
C LEU A 6 -13.92 1.31 -10.79
N SER A 7 -14.02 0.00 -10.98
CA SER A 7 -15.21 -0.77 -10.63
C SER A 7 -14.82 -2.12 -10.00
N TRP A 8 -15.68 -2.59 -9.10
CA TRP A 8 -15.53 -3.88 -8.46
C TRP A 8 -16.55 -4.86 -9.02
N GLN A 9 -16.10 -6.07 -9.35
CA GLN A 9 -16.96 -7.15 -9.81
C GLN A 9 -16.75 -8.40 -8.96
N THR A 10 -17.84 -9.11 -8.68
CA THR A 10 -17.76 -10.39 -7.97
C THR A 10 -17.17 -11.46 -8.89
N LEU A 11 -16.32 -12.31 -8.32
CA LEU A 11 -15.80 -13.49 -9.00
C LEU A 11 -16.53 -14.74 -8.49
N HIS A 12 -16.43 -15.84 -9.24
CA HIS A 12 -16.90 -17.14 -8.77
C HIS A 12 -16.16 -17.63 -7.52
N ASP A 13 -14.92 -17.16 -7.34
CA ASP A 13 -14.13 -17.34 -6.14
C ASP A 13 -14.58 -16.34 -5.06
N VAL A 14 -15.32 -16.82 -4.06
CA VAL A 14 -15.95 -15.99 -3.01
C VAL A 14 -14.94 -15.27 -2.11
N GLY A 15 -13.65 -15.64 -2.19
CA GLY A 15 -12.56 -14.96 -1.48
C GLY A 15 -11.98 -13.77 -2.24
N ALA A 16 -12.38 -13.55 -3.50
CA ALA A 16 -11.76 -12.59 -4.40
C ALA A 16 -12.79 -11.63 -5.04
N LEU A 17 -12.33 -10.42 -5.33
CA LEU A 17 -13.04 -9.48 -6.21
C LEU A 17 -12.17 -9.14 -7.41
N ALA A 18 -12.79 -8.91 -8.56
CA ALA A 18 -12.10 -8.27 -9.66
C ALA A 18 -12.13 -6.75 -9.45
N LEU A 19 -10.94 -6.15 -9.36
CA LEU A 19 -10.78 -4.71 -9.57
C LEU A 19 -10.62 -4.47 -11.07
N VAL A 20 -11.46 -3.61 -11.64
CA VAL A 20 -11.48 -3.32 -13.07
C VAL A 20 -11.31 -1.82 -13.28
N ASP A 21 -10.36 -1.45 -14.12
CA ASP A 21 -10.18 -0.07 -14.57
C ASP A 21 -11.22 0.28 -15.62
N THR A 22 -11.98 1.36 -15.42
CA THR A 22 -13.13 1.69 -16.29
C THR A 22 -12.73 2.18 -17.66
N ASP A 23 -11.49 2.63 -17.85
CA ASP A 23 -11.07 3.27 -19.10
C ASP A 23 -10.33 2.26 -19.99
N SER A 24 -9.39 1.52 -19.42
CA SER A 24 -8.64 0.50 -20.16
C SER A 24 -9.29 -0.89 -20.16
N GLN A 25 -10.31 -1.10 -19.32
CA GLN A 25 -11.01 -2.38 -19.13
C GLN A 25 -10.13 -3.54 -18.63
N ARG A 26 -8.92 -3.24 -18.13
CA ARG A 26 -8.04 -4.25 -17.54
C ARG A 26 -8.47 -4.56 -16.13
N ALA A 27 -8.28 -5.81 -15.75
CA ALA A 27 -8.73 -6.32 -14.47
C ALA A 27 -7.66 -7.14 -13.74
N ALA A 28 -7.69 -7.09 -12.42
CA ALA A 28 -6.93 -7.97 -11.54
C ALA A 28 -7.85 -8.53 -10.46
N ALA A 29 -7.62 -9.78 -10.08
CA ALA A 29 -8.26 -10.36 -8.92
C ALA A 29 -7.49 -9.92 -7.67
N VAL A 30 -8.25 -9.44 -6.69
CA VAL A 30 -7.76 -8.96 -5.41
C VAL A 30 -8.41 -9.80 -4.31
N VAL A 31 -7.57 -10.29 -3.42
CA VAL A 31 -7.92 -11.16 -2.29
C VAL A 31 -7.39 -10.52 -1.02
N ARG A 32 -8.04 -10.80 0.12
CA ARG A 32 -7.54 -10.42 1.45
C ARG A 32 -6.08 -10.89 1.63
N PRO A 33 -5.31 -10.29 2.56
CA PRO A 33 -3.98 -10.79 2.90
C PRO A 33 -3.99 -12.29 3.24
N CYS A 34 -2.98 -13.00 2.78
CA CYS A 34 -2.85 -14.46 2.95
C CYS A 34 -2.02 -14.85 4.19
N THR A 35 -1.75 -13.92 5.11
CA THR A 35 -0.86 -14.15 6.26
C THR A 35 -1.61 -13.99 7.59
N PRO A 36 -1.42 -14.90 8.56
CA PRO A 36 -2.07 -14.77 9.88
C PRO A 36 -1.61 -13.53 10.65
N GLU A 37 -0.48 -12.94 10.28
CA GLU A 37 0.06 -11.74 10.93
C GLU A 37 -0.56 -10.42 10.45
N LEU A 38 -1.33 -10.42 9.34
CA LEU A 38 -1.91 -9.21 8.75
C LEU A 38 -3.39 -9.45 8.43
N ASP A 39 -4.28 -8.82 9.20
CA ASP A 39 -5.71 -8.91 8.96
C ASP A 39 -6.19 -7.76 8.07
N ILE A 40 -7.26 -7.99 7.29
CA ILE A 40 -7.82 -6.93 6.44
C ILE A 40 -8.28 -5.72 7.26
N THR A 41 -8.71 -5.92 8.52
CA THR A 41 -9.12 -4.82 9.40
C THR A 41 -7.98 -3.85 9.72
N ASP A 42 -6.74 -4.37 9.86
CA ASP A 42 -5.54 -3.55 10.06
C ASP A 42 -5.24 -2.70 8.82
N ILE A 43 -5.53 -3.23 7.62
CA ILE A 43 -5.34 -2.54 6.35
C ILE A 43 -6.42 -1.48 6.13
N VAL A 44 -7.67 -1.78 6.47
CA VAL A 44 -8.78 -0.82 6.40
C VAL A 44 -8.51 0.36 7.34
N GLU A 45 -8.02 0.10 8.55
CA GLU A 45 -7.66 1.17 9.48
C GLU A 45 -6.46 1.99 8.97
N ALA A 46 -5.44 1.34 8.42
CA ALA A 46 -4.31 2.04 7.80
C ALA A 46 -4.78 2.91 6.60
N GLU A 47 -5.67 2.40 5.76
CA GLU A 47 -6.25 3.13 4.62
C GLU A 47 -6.98 4.39 5.09
N ARG A 48 -7.82 4.26 6.12
CA ARG A 48 -8.54 5.38 6.74
C ARG A 48 -7.56 6.42 7.30
N LEU A 49 -6.51 5.99 7.99
CA LEU A 49 -5.51 6.87 8.59
C LEU A 49 -4.66 7.59 7.54
N VAL A 50 -4.27 6.92 6.44
CA VAL A 50 -3.55 7.53 5.32
C VAL A 50 -4.42 8.62 4.67
N GLN A 51 -5.70 8.34 4.42
CA GLN A 51 -6.63 9.32 3.86
C GLN A 51 -6.79 10.54 4.79
N ALA A 52 -6.95 10.29 6.10
CA ALA A 52 -7.04 11.34 7.10
C ALA A 52 -5.74 12.15 7.23
N TRP A 53 -4.57 11.52 7.02
CA TRP A 53 -3.27 12.18 7.07
C TRP A 53 -3.02 13.12 5.89
N VAL A 54 -3.55 12.80 4.70
CA VAL A 54 -3.45 13.67 3.51
C VAL A 54 -4.33 14.92 3.65
N ASN A 55 -5.44 14.82 4.36
CA ASN A 55 -6.34 15.95 4.60
C ASN A 55 -5.81 16.87 5.73
N ALA A 56 -5.58 18.14 5.41
CA ALA A 56 -5.02 19.12 6.35
C ALA A 56 -5.85 19.31 7.63
N THR A 57 -7.17 19.16 7.57
CA THR A 57 -8.06 19.33 8.74
C THR A 57 -7.96 18.14 9.70
N THR A 58 -7.70 16.94 9.19
CA THR A 58 -7.67 15.71 9.99
C THR A 58 -6.25 15.18 10.23
N ARG A 59 -5.23 15.83 9.65
CA ARG A 59 -3.83 15.35 9.69
C ARG A 59 -3.32 15.14 11.11
N GLN A 60 -3.53 16.11 12.01
CA GLN A 60 -3.01 16.03 13.38
C GLN A 60 -3.61 14.83 14.16
N GLU A 61 -4.91 14.60 14.01
CA GLU A 61 -5.59 13.46 14.63
C GLU A 61 -5.08 12.13 14.04
N ALA A 62 -4.88 12.09 12.72
CA ALA A 62 -4.32 10.93 12.03
C ALA A 62 -2.89 10.63 12.50
N GLU A 63 -2.04 11.66 12.68
CA GLU A 63 -0.67 11.50 13.19
C GLU A 63 -0.67 10.89 14.60
N ALA A 64 -1.55 11.35 15.49
CA ALA A 64 -1.66 10.81 16.84
C ALA A 64 -2.14 9.34 16.85
N ALA A 65 -3.10 9.01 15.98
CA ALA A 65 -3.60 7.65 15.83
C ALA A 65 -2.52 6.71 15.23
N LEU A 66 -1.83 7.15 14.18
CA LEU A 66 -0.72 6.42 13.56
C LEU A 66 0.43 6.18 14.55
N ALA A 67 0.78 7.18 15.37
CA ALA A 67 1.76 7.02 16.45
C ALA A 67 1.32 6.00 17.50
N THR A 68 0.01 5.87 17.74
CA THR A 68 -0.53 4.84 18.63
C THR A 68 -0.44 3.45 18.00
N CYS A 69 -0.84 3.29 16.75
CA CYS A 69 -0.67 2.03 16.00
C CYS A 69 0.79 1.59 15.95
N LEU A 70 1.71 2.53 15.68
CA LEU A 70 3.15 2.28 15.62
C LEU A 70 3.71 1.74 16.94
N ARG A 71 3.26 2.29 18.08
CA ARG A 71 3.69 1.83 19.42
C ARG A 71 3.14 0.45 19.78
N VAL A 72 1.95 0.10 19.27
CA VAL A 72 1.34 -1.20 19.51
C VAL A 72 2.04 -2.27 18.68
N ASP A 73 2.15 -2.07 17.37
CA ASP A 73 2.78 -3.01 16.45
C ASP A 73 3.24 -2.30 15.16
N ALA A 74 4.49 -1.83 15.19
CA ALA A 74 5.09 -1.15 14.04
C ALA A 74 5.20 -2.03 12.80
N VAL A 75 5.43 -3.35 12.97
CA VAL A 75 5.56 -4.28 11.86
C VAL A 75 4.22 -4.40 11.14
N ARG A 76 3.15 -4.64 11.88
CA ARG A 76 1.80 -4.76 11.34
C ARG A 76 1.37 -3.48 10.61
N LEU A 77 1.58 -2.31 11.21
CA LEU A 77 1.25 -1.03 10.56
C LEU A 77 2.01 -0.86 9.23
N LEU A 78 3.32 -1.08 9.21
CA LEU A 78 4.12 -0.91 8.01
C LEU A 78 3.85 -1.98 6.95
N GLN A 79 3.44 -3.20 7.36
CA GLN A 79 2.94 -4.23 6.44
C GLN A 79 1.59 -3.84 5.82
N SER A 80 0.68 -3.25 6.60
CA SER A 80 -0.57 -2.70 6.06
C SER A 80 -0.30 -1.64 4.99
N LEU A 81 0.64 -0.71 5.24
CA LEU A 81 1.03 0.29 4.26
C LEU A 81 1.69 -0.33 3.03
N GLY A 82 2.53 -1.36 3.20
CA GLY A 82 3.11 -2.12 2.09
C GLY A 82 2.03 -2.78 1.21
N TRP A 83 1.01 -3.38 1.81
CA TRP A 83 -0.11 -3.96 1.08
C TRP A 83 -0.91 -2.91 0.31
N LEU A 84 -1.19 -1.74 0.92
CA LEU A 84 -1.86 -0.64 0.23
C LEU A 84 -1.04 -0.11 -0.95
N LEU A 85 0.28 0.02 -0.80
CA LEU A 85 1.17 0.40 -1.91
C LEU A 85 1.16 -0.63 -3.04
N ALA A 86 1.13 -1.93 -2.73
CA ALA A 86 0.99 -2.99 -3.73
C ALA A 86 -0.35 -2.91 -4.45
N MET A 87 -1.45 -2.67 -3.70
CA MET A 87 -2.78 -2.47 -4.27
C MET A 87 -2.80 -1.27 -5.21
N TRP A 88 -2.23 -0.13 -4.81
CA TRP A 88 -2.16 1.06 -5.65
C TRP A 88 -1.27 0.87 -6.88
N ALA A 89 -0.17 0.12 -6.76
CA ALA A 89 0.66 -0.27 -7.91
C ALA A 89 -0.09 -1.16 -8.90
N VAL A 90 -0.93 -2.08 -8.42
CA VAL A 90 -1.82 -2.88 -9.27
C VAL A 90 -2.86 -1.99 -9.93
N THR A 91 -3.50 -1.07 -9.21
CA THR A 91 -4.45 -0.12 -9.78
C THR A 91 -3.82 0.74 -10.89
N LEU A 92 -2.61 1.24 -10.65
CA LEU A 92 -1.85 1.97 -11.66
C LEU A 92 -1.48 1.10 -12.85
N HIS A 93 -1.08 -0.15 -12.61
CA HIS A 93 -0.91 -1.10 -13.70
C HIS A 93 -2.17 -1.17 -14.55
N LEU A 94 -3.35 -1.39 -13.93
CA LEU A 94 -4.62 -1.45 -14.64
C LEU A 94 -4.91 -0.18 -15.43
N ARG A 95 -4.48 1.01 -14.98
CA ARG A 95 -4.68 2.26 -15.72
C ARG A 95 -3.66 2.47 -16.86
N THR A 96 -2.37 2.21 -16.63
CA THR A 96 -1.29 2.69 -17.52
C THR A 96 -0.66 1.62 -18.41
N GLY A 97 -0.70 0.35 -18.02
CA GLY A 97 0.02 -0.73 -18.75
C GLY A 97 1.31 -1.12 -18.07
N GLU A 98 1.85 -0.23 -17.23
CA GLU A 98 3.12 -0.45 -16.55
C GLU A 98 3.02 -1.60 -15.55
N GLN A 99 4.03 -2.47 -15.51
CA GLN A 99 4.01 -3.63 -14.62
C GLN A 99 4.06 -3.19 -13.14
N PRO A 100 3.31 -3.83 -12.21
CA PRO A 100 3.23 -3.36 -10.83
C PRO A 100 4.60 -3.24 -10.12
N HIS A 101 5.54 -4.15 -10.39
CA HIS A 101 6.88 -4.09 -9.81
C HIS A 101 7.71 -2.90 -10.33
N MET A 102 7.42 -2.42 -11.54
CA MET A 102 8.07 -1.22 -12.11
C MET A 102 7.54 0.04 -11.42
N VAL A 103 6.22 0.10 -11.18
CA VAL A 103 5.59 1.15 -10.37
C VAL A 103 6.19 1.16 -8.97
N ILE A 104 6.28 0.00 -8.31
CA ILE A 104 6.92 -0.12 -6.99
C ILE A 104 8.37 0.36 -7.03
N ARG A 105 9.15 -0.06 -8.04
CA ARG A 105 10.54 0.38 -8.21
C ARG A 105 10.67 1.89 -8.36
N SER A 106 9.66 2.54 -8.95
CA SER A 106 9.65 3.99 -9.14
C SER A 106 9.32 4.79 -7.87
N LEU A 107 8.81 4.13 -6.80
CA LEU A 107 8.47 4.79 -5.55
C LEU A 107 9.72 5.43 -4.94
N THR A 108 9.70 6.75 -4.84
CA THR A 108 10.81 7.53 -4.29
C THR A 108 10.24 8.71 -3.52
N TYR A 109 10.94 9.11 -2.47
CA TYR A 109 10.54 10.25 -1.65
C TYR A 109 10.76 11.57 -2.39
N ARG A 110 9.69 12.31 -2.69
CA ARG A 110 9.74 13.63 -3.36
C ARG A 110 9.41 14.81 -2.43
N GLY A 111 9.63 14.66 -1.13
CA GLY A 111 9.37 15.73 -0.16
C GLY A 111 10.26 16.97 -0.33
N VAL A 112 9.82 18.08 0.27
CA VAL A 112 10.32 19.46 0.10
C VAL A 112 11.82 19.63 0.44
N TRP A 113 12.44 18.68 1.13
CA TRP A 113 13.81 18.79 1.65
C TRP A 113 14.93 18.27 0.71
N ARG A 114 14.67 18.11 -0.59
CA ARG A 114 15.73 17.88 -1.61
C ARG A 114 16.43 19.19 -2.01
N GLY A 115 17.21 19.78 -1.10
CA GLY A 115 18.05 20.97 -1.37
C GLY A 115 19.48 20.62 -1.80
N ALA A 116 20.23 21.58 -2.35
CA ALA A 116 21.56 21.42 -2.98
C ALA A 116 22.71 20.87 -2.09
N GLN A 117 22.46 20.55 -0.82
CA GLN A 117 23.41 19.96 0.14
C GLN A 117 23.19 18.44 0.35
N ALA A 118 22.37 17.80 -0.49
CA ALA A 118 21.81 16.46 -0.24
C ALA A 118 22.59 15.19 -0.65
N PRO A 119 23.91 15.13 -1.01
CA PRO A 119 24.50 13.85 -1.44
C PRO A 119 24.42 12.71 -0.41
N LEU A 120 24.59 13.02 0.88
CA LEU A 120 24.43 12.05 1.98
C LEU A 120 22.96 11.76 2.28
N SER A 121 22.10 12.78 2.20
CA SER A 121 20.66 12.65 2.43
C SER A 121 19.98 11.84 1.33
N GLU A 122 20.42 11.94 0.08
CA GLU A 122 19.89 11.18 -1.06
C GLU A 122 20.08 9.67 -0.87
N GLN A 123 21.25 9.23 -0.40
CA GLN A 123 21.48 7.81 -0.08
C GLN A 123 20.58 7.32 1.06
N VAL A 124 20.33 8.16 2.07
CA VAL A 124 19.41 7.84 3.16
C VAL A 124 17.97 7.75 2.64
N TRP A 125 17.52 8.69 1.82
CA TRP A 125 16.18 8.67 1.24
C TRP A 125 15.97 7.49 0.30
N GLU A 126 16.98 7.13 -0.47
CA GLU A 126 16.92 5.96 -1.33
C GLU A 126 16.90 4.67 -0.50
N SER A 127 17.73 4.56 0.54
CA SER A 127 17.68 3.44 1.47
C SER A 127 16.32 3.30 2.17
N LEU A 128 15.69 4.41 2.56
CA LEU A 128 14.35 4.40 3.15
C LEU A 128 13.29 4.00 2.12
N SER A 129 13.37 4.56 0.91
CA SER A 129 12.46 4.21 -0.19
C SER A 129 12.57 2.72 -0.52
N GLU A 130 13.78 2.18 -0.60
CA GLU A 130 14.02 0.77 -0.87
C GLU A 130 13.36 -0.14 0.16
N ARG A 131 13.43 0.20 1.46
CA ARG A 131 12.73 -0.58 2.50
C ARG A 131 11.21 -0.56 2.30
N ILE A 132 10.64 0.58 1.92
CA ILE A 132 9.21 0.68 1.59
C ILE A 132 8.86 -0.16 0.36
N ARG A 133 9.71 -0.13 -0.67
CA ARG A 133 9.55 -0.98 -1.87
C ARG A 133 9.58 -2.46 -1.54
N VAL A 134 10.51 -2.90 -0.68
CA VAL A 134 10.59 -4.29 -0.20
C VAL A 134 9.28 -4.70 0.49
N GLY A 135 8.69 -3.83 1.31
CA GLY A 135 7.38 -4.08 1.93
C GLY A 135 6.24 -4.23 0.90
N ALA A 136 6.21 -3.35 -0.10
CA ALA A 136 5.22 -3.45 -1.18
C ALA A 136 5.44 -4.69 -2.07
N LEU A 137 6.70 -5.06 -2.35
CA LEU A 137 7.04 -6.27 -3.11
C LEU A 137 6.66 -7.54 -2.34
N ALA A 138 6.89 -7.58 -1.02
CA ALA A 138 6.45 -8.69 -0.18
C ALA A 138 4.94 -8.90 -0.29
N ALA A 139 4.16 -7.83 -0.21
CA ALA A 139 2.70 -7.91 -0.36
C ALA A 139 2.26 -8.27 -1.79
N LEU A 140 2.95 -7.74 -2.82
CA LEU A 140 2.63 -8.02 -4.22
C LEU A 140 2.86 -9.49 -4.57
N THR A 141 3.95 -10.08 -4.07
CA THR A 141 4.40 -11.43 -4.44
C THR A 141 3.88 -12.53 -3.51
N GLY A 142 3.58 -12.18 -2.25
CA GLY A 142 3.32 -13.17 -1.20
C GLY A 142 4.57 -13.95 -0.78
N ASP A 143 5.77 -13.49 -1.15
CA ASP A 143 7.04 -14.16 -0.84
C ASP A 143 7.39 -14.00 0.65
N ALA A 144 7.50 -15.15 1.35
CA ALA A 144 7.78 -15.20 2.78
C ALA A 144 9.19 -14.71 3.15
N GLU A 145 10.18 -14.90 2.27
CA GLU A 145 11.56 -14.43 2.51
C GLU A 145 11.62 -12.90 2.42
N ILE A 146 10.97 -12.31 1.41
CA ILE A 146 10.89 -10.86 1.26
C ILE A 146 10.09 -10.25 2.42
N ALA A 147 8.98 -10.88 2.84
CA ALA A 147 8.20 -10.46 3.99
C ALA A 147 9.01 -10.49 5.30
N ASN A 148 9.83 -11.51 5.50
CA ASN A 148 10.72 -11.61 6.66
C ASN A 148 11.85 -10.56 6.60
N ALA A 149 12.43 -10.31 5.42
CA ALA A 149 13.42 -9.24 5.24
C ALA A 149 12.83 -7.86 5.57
N PHE A 150 11.61 -7.58 5.13
CA PHE A 150 10.90 -6.35 5.48
C PHE A 150 10.67 -6.24 7.00
N ARG A 151 10.18 -7.31 7.64
CA ARG A 151 9.97 -7.38 9.10
C ARG A 151 11.25 -7.00 9.86
N GLN A 152 12.39 -7.55 9.46
CA GLN A 152 13.68 -7.22 10.07
C GLN A 152 14.10 -5.76 9.82
N ALA A 153 13.86 -5.24 8.61
CA ALA A 153 14.18 -3.86 8.24
C ALA A 153 13.33 -2.82 9.00
N VAL A 154 12.10 -3.18 9.40
CA VAL A 154 11.24 -2.35 10.26
C VAL A 154 11.75 -2.30 11.70
N GLN A 155 12.36 -3.37 12.17
CA GLN A 155 12.82 -3.49 13.56
C GLN A 155 14.24 -2.94 13.78
N ARG A 156 15.02 -2.70 12.72
CA ARG A 156 16.44 -2.33 12.83
C ARG A 156 16.85 -1.18 11.91
N PRO A 157 17.53 -0.14 12.44
CA PRO A 157 17.86 0.10 13.86
C PRO A 157 16.62 0.44 14.72
N VAL A 158 16.76 0.43 16.05
CA VAL A 158 15.69 0.87 16.97
C VAL A 158 15.27 2.31 16.61
N GLY A 159 13.96 2.56 16.57
CA GLY A 159 13.40 3.86 16.19
C GLY A 159 13.21 4.07 14.69
N ILE A 160 13.71 3.19 13.82
CA ILE A 160 13.58 3.35 12.36
C ILE A 160 12.13 3.30 11.88
N ALA A 161 11.24 2.62 12.60
CA ALA A 161 9.86 2.44 12.19
C ALA A 161 9.08 3.77 12.09
N GLU A 162 9.38 4.74 12.96
CA GLU A 162 8.77 6.08 12.90
C GLU A 162 9.20 6.83 11.65
N VAL A 163 10.49 6.74 11.32
CA VAL A 163 11.06 7.33 10.09
C VAL A 163 10.46 6.67 8.86
N LEU A 164 10.34 5.33 8.84
CA LEU A 164 9.73 4.58 7.75
C LEU A 164 8.25 4.92 7.58
N LEU A 165 7.51 5.07 8.69
CA LEU A 165 6.11 5.47 8.65
C LEU A 165 5.96 6.84 7.98
N HIS A 166 6.68 7.86 8.46
CA HIS A 166 6.61 9.19 7.84
C HIS A 166 7.00 9.16 6.36
N HIS A 167 8.07 8.43 6.03
CA HIS A 167 8.53 8.28 4.65
C HIS A 167 7.49 7.61 3.76
N ALA A 168 6.84 6.53 4.25
CA ALA A 168 5.77 5.84 3.55
C ALA A 168 4.57 6.76 3.30
N LEU A 169 4.15 7.55 4.29
CA LEU A 169 3.02 8.49 4.16
C LEU A 169 3.28 9.54 3.07
N VAL A 170 4.50 10.08 2.99
CA VAL A 170 4.87 11.04 1.93
C VAL A 170 4.88 10.39 0.55
N VAL A 171 5.41 9.16 0.44
CA VAL A 171 5.37 8.41 -0.83
C VAL A 171 3.93 8.11 -1.24
N MET A 172 3.08 7.72 -0.29
CA MET A 172 1.67 7.44 -0.52
C MET A 172 0.90 8.69 -0.94
N ASP A 173 1.14 9.85 -0.33
CA ASP A 173 0.54 11.11 -0.76
C ASP A 173 0.89 11.47 -2.22
N ASP A 174 2.17 11.35 -2.60
CA ASP A 174 2.60 11.63 -3.98
C ASP A 174 1.98 10.66 -4.99
N LEU A 175 1.89 9.38 -4.62
CA LEU A 175 1.25 8.36 -5.44
C LEU A 175 -0.25 8.60 -5.58
N ALA A 176 -0.93 8.94 -4.49
CA ALA A 176 -2.34 9.27 -4.50
C ALA A 176 -2.61 10.48 -5.40
N ARG A 177 -1.82 11.57 -5.30
CA ARG A 177 -1.94 12.72 -6.20
C ARG A 177 -1.73 12.33 -7.66
N SER A 178 -0.77 11.44 -7.94
CA SER A 178 -0.51 10.93 -9.30
C SER A 178 -1.69 10.10 -9.85
N MET A 179 -2.31 9.26 -9.01
CA MET A 179 -3.50 8.49 -9.38
C MET A 179 -4.69 9.40 -9.70
N HIS A 180 -4.95 10.42 -8.86
CA HIS A 180 -6.01 11.39 -9.12
C HIS A 180 -5.77 12.16 -10.43
N ALA A 181 -4.52 12.53 -10.74
CA ALA A 181 -4.18 13.24 -11.97
C ALA A 181 -4.48 12.43 -13.24
N ILE A 182 -4.54 11.10 -13.15
CA ILE A 182 -4.91 10.21 -14.26
C ILE A 182 -6.34 9.64 -14.12
N GLY A 183 -7.16 10.24 -13.25
CA GLY A 183 -8.58 9.92 -13.11
C GLY A 183 -8.89 8.71 -12.24
N VAL A 184 -7.95 8.26 -11.40
CA VAL A 184 -8.10 7.09 -10.52
C VAL A 184 -8.18 7.53 -9.07
N ASP A 185 -9.22 7.11 -8.36
CA ASP A 185 -9.39 7.33 -6.93
C ASP A 185 -8.84 6.13 -6.12
N PRO A 186 -7.79 6.31 -5.30
CA PRO A 186 -7.18 5.25 -4.50
C PRO A 186 -7.92 4.93 -3.19
N THR A 187 -9.05 5.59 -2.91
CA THR A 187 -9.74 5.48 -1.62
C THR A 187 -10.65 4.25 -1.52
N ASN A 188 -10.85 3.77 -0.30
CA ASN A 188 -11.81 2.72 0.07
C ASN A 188 -11.61 1.38 -0.67
N LEU A 189 -10.40 1.11 -1.15
CA LEU A 189 -10.07 -0.14 -1.86
C LEU A 189 -10.02 -1.31 -0.87
N ALA A 190 -9.30 -1.14 0.25
CA ALA A 190 -9.26 -2.15 1.31
C ALA A 190 -10.62 -2.28 2.01
N GLN A 191 -11.30 -1.16 2.26
CA GLN A 191 -12.64 -1.18 2.84
C GLN A 191 -13.64 -1.95 1.96
N THR A 192 -13.63 -1.71 0.65
CA THR A 192 -14.53 -2.43 -0.28
C THR A 192 -14.22 -3.92 -0.27
N LEU A 193 -12.95 -4.29 -0.32
CA LEU A 193 -12.54 -5.70 -0.24
C LEU A 193 -13.04 -6.36 1.05
N ALA A 194 -12.89 -5.68 2.20
CA ALA A 194 -13.35 -6.18 3.50
C ALA A 194 -14.87 -6.40 3.58
N VAL A 195 -15.66 -5.55 2.92
CA VAL A 195 -17.14 -5.66 2.93
C VAL A 195 -17.62 -6.83 2.07
N TYR A 196 -16.99 -7.06 0.92
CA TYR A 196 -17.54 -7.96 -0.12
C TYR A 196 -16.84 -9.31 -0.24
N THR A 197 -15.78 -9.58 0.53
CA THR A 197 -15.12 -10.89 0.58
C THR A 197 -15.27 -11.53 1.95
N ALA A 198 -15.27 -12.86 2.02
CA ALA A 198 -15.19 -13.60 3.29
C ALA A 198 -13.73 -13.75 3.74
N GLN A 199 -13.49 -14.08 5.02
CA GLN A 199 -12.15 -14.41 5.50
C GLN A 199 -11.59 -15.59 4.69
N PRO A 200 -10.35 -15.48 4.19
CA PRO A 200 -9.76 -16.52 3.37
C PRO A 200 -9.50 -17.82 4.17
N SER A 201 -9.52 -18.96 3.49
CA SER A 201 -8.99 -20.22 4.04
C SER A 201 -7.46 -20.14 4.18
N ALA A 202 -6.88 -20.93 5.10
CA ALA A 202 -5.46 -20.87 5.43
C ALA A 202 -4.46 -21.17 4.28
N LEU A 203 -4.96 -21.65 3.14
CA LEU A 203 -4.18 -21.89 1.92
C LEU A 203 -4.85 -21.11 0.79
N GLN A 204 -4.28 -19.96 0.44
CA GLN A 204 -4.79 -19.13 -0.64
C GLN A 204 -3.69 -18.57 -1.54
N PRO A 205 -4.04 -18.22 -2.79
CA PRO A 205 -3.13 -17.55 -3.72
C PRO A 205 -2.71 -16.16 -3.19
N PRO A 206 -1.66 -15.55 -3.77
CA PRO A 206 -1.25 -14.18 -3.46
C PRO A 206 -2.42 -13.19 -3.55
N SER A 207 -2.37 -12.12 -2.74
CA SER A 207 -3.44 -11.10 -2.69
C SER A 207 -3.75 -10.45 -4.03
N PHE A 208 -2.81 -10.45 -4.98
CA PHE A 208 -2.97 -9.84 -6.28
C PHE A 208 -2.63 -10.83 -7.38
N ARG A 209 -3.55 -11.02 -8.33
CA ARG A 209 -3.32 -11.88 -9.49
C ARG A 209 -3.94 -11.30 -10.76
N PRO A 210 -3.27 -11.42 -11.92
CA PRO A 210 -3.85 -10.98 -13.18
C PRO A 210 -5.10 -11.82 -13.51
N LEU A 211 -6.11 -11.17 -14.09
CA LEU A 211 -7.23 -11.86 -14.75
C LEU A 211 -6.93 -11.90 -16.25
N LYS A 212 -7.13 -13.08 -16.86
CA LYS A 212 -6.98 -13.28 -18.31
C LYS A 212 -8.23 -12.84 -19.04
#